data_AF-A0A3C1D9X2-F1
#
_entry.id   AF-A0A3C1D9X2-F1
#
_cell.length_a   1.000
_cell.length_b   1.000
_cell.length_c   1.000
_cell.angle_alpha   90.00
_cell.angle_beta   90.00
_cell.angle_gamma   90.00
#
_symmetry.space_group_name_H-M   'P 1'
#
loop_
_entity.id
_entity.type
_entity.pdbx_description
1 polymer ?
#
loop_
_entity_poly.entity_id
_entity_poly.type
_entity_poly.pdbx_seq_one_letter_code
_entity_poly.pdbx_strand_id
1 'polypeptide(L)'
;MREPIHDICAWERRGTLERIEAALGEENPHPKRIYLRINPAGIDSRECSSTPSVTRLSEAEQGDIVALADRLLDASKAVELGVVWCGDEPLCALDVIRNITDALRTVTAERGAGIRATVVTGGELLDRRAVALLESCRVKRVRVAVTGPGDVFDKVMDNLRTPYRFVVEVCMKTNGENAQAADLVRKRVEEVALESGNPLVFVDGDALEGCADENCTDGVMTLEELGHIAAPILKRWGVARAWVFGSFAYGWANERSDIDMMAEMSPGVHLGYRYFDLRRELKEALGRKVELHLPPYKPEGDPFLNVMERTRVLIYGDA
;
A
#
# COMPACT_ATOMS: atom_id res chain seq x y z
N MET A 1 11.51 3.57 -31.41
CA MET A 1 10.37 3.26 -30.51
C MET A 1 10.71 3.82 -29.16
N ARG A 2 9.95 4.80 -28.66
CA ARG A 2 10.07 5.34 -27.31
C ARG A 2 9.09 4.57 -26.43
N GLU A 3 9.52 4.15 -25.25
CA GLU A 3 8.68 3.40 -24.30
C GLU A 3 7.49 4.27 -23.82
N PRO A 4 6.30 3.68 -23.65
CA PRO A 4 5.15 4.37 -23.07
C PRO A 4 5.44 4.79 -21.62
N ILE A 5 5.11 6.04 -21.27
CA ILE A 5 5.33 6.60 -19.94
C ILE A 5 4.10 6.29 -19.09
N HIS A 6 4.18 5.25 -18.26
CA HIS A 6 3.04 4.76 -17.49
C HIS A 6 2.80 5.53 -16.17
N ASP A 7 3.86 6.11 -15.59
CA ASP A 7 3.80 6.90 -14.36
C ASP A 7 4.85 8.04 -14.40
N ILE A 8 4.47 9.25 -13.96
CA ILE A 8 5.41 10.38 -13.81
C ILE A 8 5.59 10.70 -12.34
N CYS A 9 6.83 10.57 -11.87
CA CYS A 9 7.27 11.00 -10.55
C CYS A 9 7.70 12.48 -10.61
N ALA A 10 6.87 13.40 -10.12
CA ALA A 10 7.24 14.81 -10.09
C ALA A 10 8.02 15.14 -8.80
N TRP A 11 9.36 15.14 -8.88
CA TRP A 11 10.18 15.92 -7.96
C TRP A 11 11.38 16.55 -8.68
N GLU A 12 11.63 17.82 -8.38
CA GLU A 12 12.86 18.60 -8.64
C GLU A 12 13.54 18.48 -10.01
N ARG A 13 12.83 18.62 -11.14
CA ARG A 13 13.49 19.09 -12.38
C ARG A 13 12.63 20.13 -13.08
N ARG A 14 13.25 21.27 -13.43
CA ARG A 14 12.73 22.13 -14.51
C ARG A 14 12.37 21.22 -15.68
N GLY A 15 11.15 21.36 -16.20
CA GLY A 15 10.69 20.65 -17.39
C GLY A 15 9.94 19.33 -17.18
N THR A 16 9.51 18.95 -15.97
CA THR A 16 8.59 17.80 -15.81
C THR A 16 7.28 18.02 -16.56
N LEU A 17 6.67 19.20 -16.47
CA LEU A 17 5.49 19.59 -17.26
C LEU A 17 5.79 19.52 -18.76
N GLU A 18 6.89 20.12 -19.20
CA GLU A 18 7.32 20.12 -20.61
C GLU A 18 7.57 18.69 -21.15
N ARG A 19 8.07 17.78 -20.31
CA ARG A 19 8.27 16.36 -20.66
C ARG A 19 6.97 15.58 -20.74
N ILE A 20 6.01 15.87 -19.85
CA ILE A 20 4.67 15.27 -19.90
C ILE A 20 3.95 15.75 -21.16
N GLU A 21 3.92 17.07 -21.38
CA GLU A 21 3.33 17.70 -22.56
C GLU A 21 3.98 17.21 -23.86
N ALA A 22 5.31 16.98 -23.87
CA ALA A 22 6.02 16.44 -25.04
C ALA A 22 5.89 14.93 -25.23
N ALA A 23 5.48 14.17 -24.20
CA ALA A 23 5.29 12.71 -24.26
C ALA A 23 3.85 12.32 -24.62
N LEU A 24 2.90 13.22 -24.38
CA LEU A 24 1.50 13.08 -24.77
C LEU A 24 1.34 13.48 -26.24
N GLY A 25 0.92 12.52 -27.06
CA GLY A 25 0.57 12.70 -28.46
C GLY A 25 -0.56 11.74 -28.84
N GLU A 26 -1.17 11.91 -30.01
CA GLU A 26 -2.34 11.13 -30.46
C GLU A 26 -2.16 9.59 -30.42
N GLU A 27 -0.92 9.10 -30.43
CA GLU A 27 -0.57 7.67 -30.42
C GLU A 27 -0.28 7.08 -29.02
N ASN A 28 -0.27 7.88 -27.95
CA ASN A 28 0.06 7.41 -26.60
C ASN A 28 -1.13 7.58 -25.64
N PRO A 29 -1.67 6.51 -25.04
CA PRO A 29 -2.81 6.61 -24.12
C PRO A 29 -2.42 7.40 -22.87
N HIS A 30 -3.39 8.17 -22.35
CA HIS A 30 -3.23 8.91 -21.09
C HIS A 30 -2.79 7.98 -19.95
N PRO A 31 -1.83 8.37 -19.10
CA PRO A 31 -1.42 7.56 -17.96
C PRO A 31 -2.59 7.38 -17.00
N LYS A 32 -2.76 6.16 -16.46
CA LYS A 32 -3.83 5.91 -15.47
C LYS A 32 -3.59 6.69 -14.19
N ARG A 33 -2.32 6.90 -13.81
CA ARG A 33 -1.91 7.54 -12.56
C ARG A 33 -0.72 8.46 -12.77
N ILE A 34 -0.61 9.48 -11.92
CA ILE A 34 0.59 10.31 -11.78
C ILE A 34 0.98 10.38 -10.31
N TYR A 35 2.28 10.56 -10.00
CA TYR A 35 2.77 10.57 -8.62
C TYR A 35 3.43 11.90 -8.24
N LEU A 36 3.11 12.37 -7.04
CA LEU A 36 3.79 13.46 -6.36
C LEU A 36 4.53 12.92 -5.14
N ARG A 37 5.83 13.18 -5.07
CA ARG A 37 6.61 12.95 -3.85
C ARG A 37 6.72 14.28 -3.12
N ILE A 38 6.31 14.30 -1.87
CA ILE A 38 6.23 15.53 -1.07
C ILE A 38 7.01 15.31 0.22
N ASN A 39 7.96 16.22 0.47
CA ASN A 39 8.62 16.34 1.75
C ASN A 39 7.95 17.44 2.58
N PRO A 40 7.10 17.10 3.57
CA PRO A 40 6.38 18.10 4.36
C PRO A 40 7.28 18.77 5.40
N ALA A 41 8.42 18.17 5.74
CA ALA A 41 9.39 18.73 6.68
C ALA A 41 10.81 18.20 6.45
N GLY A 42 11.75 19.13 6.29
CA GLY A 42 13.18 18.86 6.26
C GLY A 42 13.85 19.07 7.61
N ILE A 43 14.92 18.34 7.85
CA ILE A 43 15.84 18.54 8.98
C ILE A 43 16.99 19.43 8.49
N ASP A 44 17.13 20.65 9.02
CA ASP A 44 18.28 21.48 8.68
C ASP A 44 19.50 21.04 9.50
N SER A 45 20.42 20.34 8.85
CA SER A 45 21.69 19.91 9.45
C SER A 45 22.77 21.00 9.48
N ARG A 46 22.48 22.21 8.98
CA ARG A 46 23.44 23.33 8.92
C ARG A 46 23.55 24.13 10.21
N GLU A 47 22.64 23.96 11.17
CA GLU A 47 22.75 24.60 12.48
C GLU A 47 23.57 23.72 13.43
N CYS A 48 24.81 24.16 13.71
CA CYS A 48 25.71 23.58 14.71
C CYS A 48 25.23 23.90 16.15
N SER A 49 23.96 23.63 16.44
CA SER A 49 23.39 23.56 17.78
C SER A 49 22.92 22.13 18.02
N SER A 50 23.06 21.64 19.25
CA SER A 50 22.83 20.23 19.64
C SER A 50 21.38 19.71 19.49
N THR A 51 20.51 20.41 18.76
CA THR A 51 19.19 19.98 18.30
C THR A 51 18.96 20.53 16.89
N PRO A 52 18.77 19.68 15.88
CA PRO A 52 18.46 20.15 14.53
C PRO A 52 17.08 20.80 14.50
N SER A 53 16.97 21.94 13.79
CA SER A 53 15.69 22.63 13.58
C SER A 53 14.92 21.97 12.44
N VAL A 54 13.63 21.71 12.67
CA VAL A 54 12.73 21.14 11.65
C VAL A 54 12.16 22.28 10.81
N THR A 55 12.50 22.31 9.52
CA THR A 55 11.94 23.26 8.56
C THR A 55 10.73 22.64 7.88
N ARG A 56 9.57 23.30 8.00
CA ARG A 56 8.28 22.83 7.47
C ARG A 56 7.90 23.62 6.22
N LEU A 57 7.13 23.02 5.30
CA LEU A 57 6.58 23.75 4.16
C LEU A 57 5.69 24.90 4.63
N SER A 58 5.97 26.10 4.15
CA SER A 58 5.14 27.29 4.34
C SER A 58 3.80 27.16 3.62
N GLU A 59 2.80 27.96 4.00
CA GLU A 59 1.49 27.97 3.33
C GLU A 59 1.59 28.29 1.83
N ALA A 60 2.53 29.15 1.43
CA ALA A 60 2.79 29.47 0.03
C ALA A 60 3.32 28.24 -0.73
N GLU A 61 4.31 27.54 -0.18
CA GLU A 61 4.88 26.33 -0.79
C GLU A 61 3.85 25.18 -0.86
N GLN A 62 2.99 25.05 0.15
CA GLN A 62 1.85 24.13 0.13
C GLN A 62 0.91 24.45 -1.05
N GLY A 63 0.59 25.74 -1.25
CA GLY A 63 -0.21 26.21 -2.38
C GLY A 63 0.43 25.91 -3.74
N ASP A 64 1.74 26.11 -3.87
CA ASP A 64 2.48 25.82 -5.10
C ASP A 64 2.46 24.32 -5.46
N ILE A 65 2.54 23.44 -4.47
CA ILE A 65 2.41 21.97 -4.66
C ILE A 65 1.01 21.62 -5.18
N VAL A 66 -0.04 22.20 -4.62
CA VAL A 66 -1.42 21.96 -5.06
C VAL A 66 -1.62 22.48 -6.49
N ALA A 67 -1.12 23.66 -6.81
CA ALA A 67 -1.18 24.23 -8.16
C ALA A 67 -0.36 23.43 -9.17
N LEU A 68 0.73 22.78 -8.74
CA LEU A 68 1.46 21.84 -9.58
C LEU A 68 0.63 20.56 -9.83
N ALA A 69 0.03 19.98 -8.79
CA ALA A 69 -0.82 18.80 -8.91
C ALA A 69 -1.98 19.02 -9.90
N ASP A 70 -2.62 20.18 -9.80
CA ASP A 70 -3.70 20.59 -10.68
C ASP A 70 -3.27 20.62 -12.16
N ARG A 71 -2.15 21.30 -12.45
CA ARG A 71 -1.58 21.36 -13.80
C ARG A 71 -1.17 19.99 -14.33
N LEU A 72 -0.61 19.13 -13.48
CA LEU A 72 -0.21 17.77 -13.87
C LEU A 72 -1.42 16.90 -14.20
N LEU A 73 -2.49 16.96 -13.39
CA LEU A 73 -3.74 16.26 -13.68
C LEU A 73 -4.38 16.79 -14.96
N ASP A 74 -4.34 18.11 -15.19
CA ASP A 74 -4.88 18.70 -16.41
C ASP A 74 -4.14 18.25 -17.67
N ALA A 75 -2.81 18.27 -17.62
CA ALA A 75 -1.97 17.88 -18.74
C ALA A 75 -2.09 16.37 -19.01
N SER A 76 -1.98 15.54 -17.97
CA SER A 76 -1.97 14.08 -18.12
C SER A 76 -3.32 13.47 -18.40
N LYS A 77 -4.42 14.09 -17.96
CA LYS A 77 -5.76 13.48 -17.89
C LYS A 77 -5.81 12.17 -17.09
N ALA A 78 -4.89 12.01 -16.13
CA ALA A 78 -4.85 10.83 -15.28
C ALA A 78 -6.11 10.70 -14.41
N VAL A 79 -6.56 9.47 -14.21
CA VAL A 79 -7.77 9.16 -13.43
C VAL A 79 -7.47 8.99 -11.94
N GLU A 80 -6.20 8.98 -11.53
CA GLU A 80 -5.79 8.90 -10.13
C GLU A 80 -4.50 9.69 -9.86
N LEU A 81 -4.47 10.43 -8.74
CA LEU A 81 -3.26 11.06 -8.20
C LEU A 81 -2.69 10.21 -7.07
N GLY A 82 -1.45 9.74 -7.25
CA GLY A 82 -0.65 9.14 -6.20
C GLY A 82 0.13 10.21 -5.43
N VAL A 83 0.07 10.18 -4.10
CA VAL A 83 0.87 11.05 -3.23
C VAL A 83 1.76 10.18 -2.35
N VAL A 84 3.05 10.47 -2.33
CA VAL A 84 4.03 9.82 -1.47
C VAL A 84 4.59 10.87 -0.51
N TRP A 85 4.21 10.77 0.76
CA TRP A 85 4.81 11.54 1.84
C TRP A 85 6.14 10.88 2.21
N CYS A 86 7.25 11.54 1.95
CA CYS A 86 8.59 11.04 2.26
C CYS A 86 9.52 12.20 2.62
N GLY A 87 10.82 11.96 2.79
CA GLY A 87 11.77 12.96 3.28
C GLY A 87 12.42 12.45 4.55
N ASP A 88 12.87 13.35 5.41
CA ASP A 88 13.57 12.99 6.63
C ASP A 88 12.64 12.28 7.62
N GLU A 89 11.57 12.95 8.07
CA GLU A 89 10.52 12.31 8.86
C GLU A 89 9.17 13.04 8.65
N PRO A 90 8.31 12.57 7.73
CA PRO A 90 7.09 13.30 7.37
C PRO A 90 6.09 13.40 8.53
N LEU A 91 6.10 12.45 9.48
CA LEU A 91 5.17 12.45 10.61
C LEU A 91 5.43 13.59 11.61
N CYS A 92 6.54 14.33 11.50
CA CYS A 92 6.74 15.55 12.29
C CYS A 92 5.89 16.74 11.79
N ALA A 93 5.25 16.62 10.62
CA ALA A 93 4.45 17.68 9.97
C ALA A 93 3.04 17.21 9.60
N LEU A 94 2.36 16.52 10.51
CA LEU A 94 0.99 16.00 10.32
C LEU A 94 -0.02 17.08 9.87
N ASP A 95 0.12 18.31 10.36
CA ASP A 95 -0.72 19.45 9.96
C ASP A 95 -0.52 19.81 8.48
N VAL A 96 0.72 19.82 7.99
CA VAL A 96 1.04 20.04 6.57
C VAL A 96 0.49 18.92 5.70
N ILE A 97 0.65 17.66 6.12
CA ILE A 97 0.09 16.49 5.42
C ILE A 97 -1.44 16.64 5.27
N ARG A 98 -2.13 17.02 6.35
CA ARG A 98 -3.59 17.21 6.33
C ARG A 98 -3.99 18.35 5.38
N ASN A 99 -3.38 19.52 5.53
CA ASN A 99 -3.72 20.71 4.76
C ASN A 99 -3.57 20.47 3.25
N ILE A 100 -2.43 19.91 2.83
CA ILE A 100 -2.21 19.58 1.42
C ILE A 100 -3.18 18.47 0.96
N THR A 101 -3.41 17.43 1.77
CA THR A 101 -4.36 16.35 1.42
C THR A 101 -5.77 16.89 1.15
N ASP A 102 -6.27 17.78 2.01
CA ASP A 102 -7.59 18.38 1.85
C ASP A 102 -7.67 19.27 0.59
N ALA A 103 -6.63 20.04 0.31
CA ALA A 103 -6.53 20.83 -0.91
C ALA A 103 -6.46 19.96 -2.18
N LEU A 104 -5.64 18.90 -2.17
CA LEU A 104 -5.52 17.96 -3.30
C LEU A 104 -6.83 17.20 -3.55
N ARG A 105 -7.58 16.84 -2.51
CA ARG A 105 -8.90 16.20 -2.66
C ARG A 105 -9.89 17.08 -3.41
N THR A 106 -9.85 18.39 -3.16
CA THR A 106 -10.68 19.36 -3.87
C THR A 106 -10.32 19.36 -5.35
N VAL A 107 -9.03 19.50 -5.67
CA VAL A 107 -8.51 19.47 -7.04
C VAL A 107 -8.85 18.17 -7.77
N THR A 108 -8.65 17.01 -7.13
CA THR A 108 -8.94 15.71 -7.77
C THR A 108 -10.43 15.52 -8.00
N ALA A 109 -11.29 15.97 -7.08
CA ALA A 109 -12.73 15.86 -7.20
C ALA A 109 -13.30 16.70 -8.36
N GLU A 110 -12.81 17.93 -8.53
CA GLU A 110 -13.19 18.81 -9.65
C GLU A 110 -12.84 18.20 -11.02
N ARG A 111 -11.82 17.33 -11.06
CA ARG A 111 -11.34 16.66 -12.27
C ARG A 111 -11.87 15.23 -12.45
N GLY A 112 -12.70 14.75 -11.53
CA GLY A 112 -13.19 13.36 -11.55
C GLY A 112 -12.10 12.30 -11.35
N ALA A 113 -10.97 12.68 -10.73
CA ALA A 113 -9.84 11.79 -10.45
C ALA A 113 -9.90 11.27 -9.01
N GLY A 114 -9.38 10.06 -8.80
CA GLY A 114 -9.12 9.50 -7.47
C GLY A 114 -7.85 10.07 -6.84
N ILE A 115 -7.68 9.83 -5.54
CA ILE A 115 -6.43 10.11 -4.82
C ILE A 115 -6.04 8.92 -3.95
N ARG A 116 -4.75 8.58 -3.96
CA ARG A 116 -4.16 7.52 -3.14
C ARG A 116 -2.90 8.04 -2.48
N ALA A 117 -2.75 7.81 -1.19
CA ALA A 117 -1.59 8.26 -0.44
C ALA A 117 -0.79 7.10 0.18
N THR A 118 0.52 7.22 0.12
CA THR A 118 1.53 6.39 0.79
C THR A 118 2.38 7.28 1.69
N VAL A 119 2.75 6.81 2.88
CA VAL A 119 3.73 7.49 3.76
C VAL A 119 4.97 6.63 3.89
N VAL A 120 6.16 7.23 3.83
CA VAL A 120 7.44 6.59 4.13
C VAL A 120 8.05 7.30 5.35
N THR A 121 8.30 6.56 6.42
CA THR A 121 8.67 7.09 7.75
C THR A 121 9.68 6.16 8.44
N GLY A 122 10.38 6.64 9.47
CA GLY A 122 11.12 5.79 10.40
C GLY A 122 10.21 5.05 11.40
N GLY A 123 8.94 5.43 11.50
CA GLY A 123 7.92 4.75 12.31
C GLY A 123 7.91 5.11 13.80
N GLU A 124 8.94 5.80 14.30
CA GLU A 124 9.03 6.20 15.71
C GLU A 124 7.92 7.16 16.15
N LEU A 125 7.38 7.94 15.22
CA LEU A 125 6.30 8.90 15.43
C LEU A 125 4.92 8.36 15.00
N LEU A 126 4.82 7.09 14.63
CA LEU A 126 3.56 6.47 14.22
C LEU A 126 2.70 6.09 15.44
N ASP A 127 2.37 7.09 16.25
CA ASP A 127 1.52 6.96 17.44
C ASP A 127 0.02 7.04 17.09
N ARG A 128 -0.85 6.98 18.11
CA ARG A 128 -2.31 7.08 17.94
C ARG A 128 -2.75 8.36 17.22
N ARG A 129 -2.04 9.48 17.43
CA ARG A 129 -2.37 10.77 16.80
C ARG A 129 -2.02 10.73 15.31
N ALA A 130 -0.85 10.21 14.97
CA ALA A 130 -0.44 10.00 13.59
C ALA A 130 -1.42 9.05 12.88
N VAL A 131 -1.70 7.88 13.46
CA VAL A 131 -2.66 6.89 12.91
C VAL A 131 -4.00 7.54 12.58
N ALA A 132 -4.62 8.26 13.53
CA ALA A 132 -5.92 8.89 13.32
C ALA A 132 -5.90 9.91 12.17
N LEU A 133 -4.82 10.69 12.05
CA LEU A 133 -4.68 11.66 10.97
C LEU A 133 -4.49 10.97 9.61
N LEU A 134 -3.63 9.95 9.53
CA LEU A 134 -3.38 9.21 8.29
C LEU A 134 -4.66 8.50 7.80
N GLU A 135 -5.46 7.95 8.71
CA GLU A 135 -6.78 7.39 8.38
C GLU A 135 -7.73 8.47 7.83
N SER A 136 -7.80 9.65 8.45
CA SER A 136 -8.60 10.78 7.95
C SER A 136 -8.14 11.23 6.55
N CYS A 137 -6.83 11.12 6.29
CA CYS A 137 -6.20 11.41 5.00
C CYS A 137 -6.39 10.28 3.97
N ARG A 138 -7.04 9.16 4.35
CA ARG A 138 -7.24 7.97 3.50
C ARG A 138 -5.93 7.39 2.96
N VAL A 139 -4.86 7.48 3.74
CA VAL A 139 -3.62 6.76 3.47
C VAL A 139 -3.93 5.27 3.38
N LYS A 140 -3.41 4.62 2.34
CA LYS A 140 -3.63 3.18 2.10
C LYS A 140 -2.44 2.35 2.56
N ARG A 141 -1.25 2.95 2.53
CA ARG A 141 0.01 2.27 2.81
C ARG A 141 0.94 3.18 3.61
N VAL A 142 1.59 2.62 4.61
CA VAL A 142 2.70 3.24 5.35
C VAL A 142 3.89 2.30 5.24
N ARG A 143 5.05 2.82 4.87
CA ARG A 143 6.28 2.07 4.74
C ARG A 143 7.26 2.57 5.78
N VAL A 144 7.69 1.68 6.64
CA VAL A 144 8.52 1.97 7.80
C VAL A 144 9.93 1.50 7.50
N ALA A 145 10.85 2.43 7.30
CA ALA A 145 12.25 2.11 7.07
C ALA A 145 12.92 1.71 8.38
N VAL A 146 13.49 0.51 8.45
CA VAL A 146 14.24 0.03 9.62
C VAL A 146 15.64 -0.41 9.21
N THR A 147 16.61 -0.17 10.09
CA THR A 147 18.03 -0.50 9.85
C THR A 147 18.41 -1.88 10.38
N GLY A 148 17.58 -2.45 11.26
CA GLY A 148 17.82 -3.73 11.92
C GLY A 148 17.15 -3.79 13.30
N PRO A 149 17.39 -4.86 14.08
CA PRO A 149 16.90 -4.97 15.45
C PRO A 149 17.60 -4.00 16.40
N GLY A 150 16.94 -3.64 17.51
CA GLY A 150 17.45 -2.75 18.55
C GLY A 150 16.36 -1.82 19.10
N ASP A 151 16.72 -0.94 20.04
CA ASP A 151 15.76 -0.12 20.80
C ASP A 151 14.82 0.72 19.92
N VAL A 152 15.34 1.29 18.81
CA VAL A 152 14.52 2.05 17.86
C VAL A 152 13.50 1.14 17.19
N PHE A 153 13.92 -0.03 16.73
CA PHE A 153 13.03 -1.02 16.12
C PHE A 153 11.98 -1.51 17.11
N ASP A 154 12.36 -1.78 18.36
CA ASP A 154 11.43 -2.23 19.40
C ASP A 154 10.35 -1.16 19.69
N LYS A 155 10.75 0.11 19.78
CA LYS A 155 9.81 1.25 19.88
C LYS A 155 8.86 1.33 18.69
N VAL A 156 9.37 1.13 17.47
CA VAL A 156 8.53 1.08 16.26
C VAL A 156 7.53 -0.07 16.35
N MET A 157 7.97 -1.27 16.76
CA MET A 157 7.08 -2.41 16.94
C MET A 157 5.99 -2.13 17.98
N ASP A 158 6.32 -1.48 19.09
CA ASP A 158 5.34 -1.09 20.11
C ASP A 158 4.31 -0.09 19.58
N ASN A 159 4.73 0.90 18.80
CA ASN A 159 3.82 1.81 18.11
C ASN A 159 2.84 1.05 17.19
N LEU A 160 3.35 0.07 16.44
CA LEU A 160 2.60 -0.75 15.49
C LEU A 160 1.61 -1.72 16.12
N ARG A 161 1.58 -1.85 17.45
CA ARG A 161 0.51 -2.56 18.19
C ARG A 161 -0.78 -1.75 18.26
N THR A 162 -0.72 -0.44 18.03
CA THR A 162 -1.92 0.40 17.94
C THR A 162 -2.76 -0.03 16.73
N PRO A 163 -4.09 -0.24 16.88
CA PRO A 163 -4.93 -0.60 15.73
C PRO A 163 -4.97 0.47 14.65
N TYR A 164 -4.89 0.07 13.37
CA TYR A 164 -5.00 0.94 12.20
C TYR A 164 -5.67 0.23 11.01
N ARG A 165 -6.16 1.01 10.03
CA ARG A 165 -6.89 0.52 8.85
C ARG A 165 -6.17 0.67 7.51
N PHE A 166 -4.85 0.90 7.54
CA PHE A 166 -3.97 0.94 6.38
C PHE A 166 -2.89 -0.12 6.50
N VAL A 167 -2.25 -0.50 5.41
CA VAL A 167 -1.16 -1.48 5.46
C VAL A 167 0.10 -0.83 5.98
N VAL A 168 0.82 -1.54 6.84
CA VAL A 168 2.18 -1.18 7.21
C VAL A 168 3.16 -2.20 6.63
N GLU A 169 4.12 -1.71 5.86
CA GLU A 169 5.25 -2.47 5.34
C GLU A 169 6.51 -2.06 6.09
N VAL A 170 7.11 -2.97 6.85
CA VAL A 170 8.41 -2.74 7.50
C VAL A 170 9.48 -3.14 6.50
N CYS A 171 10.25 -2.16 6.03
CA CYS A 171 11.18 -2.29 4.93
C CYS A 171 12.62 -2.31 5.46
N MET A 172 13.37 -3.36 5.09
CA MET A 172 14.81 -3.47 5.35
C MET A 172 15.47 -4.12 4.14
N LYS A 173 16.51 -3.49 3.59
CA LYS A 173 17.26 -4.04 2.47
C LYS A 173 18.20 -5.15 2.96
N THR A 174 17.98 -6.37 2.48
CA THR A 174 18.78 -7.53 2.87
C THR A 174 20.02 -7.66 1.98
N ASN A 175 21.15 -8.00 2.60
CA ASN A 175 22.40 -8.35 1.94
C ASN A 175 23.06 -9.53 2.71
N GLY A 176 24.18 -10.03 2.19
CA GLY A 176 24.86 -11.17 2.82
C GLY A 176 25.35 -10.92 4.25
N GLU A 177 25.58 -9.66 4.62
CA GLU A 177 26.12 -9.28 5.93
C GLU A 177 25.02 -9.13 6.99
N ASN A 178 23.80 -8.72 6.59
CA ASN A 178 22.69 -8.44 7.51
C ASN A 178 21.56 -9.49 7.45
N ALA A 179 21.74 -10.61 6.73
CA ALA A 179 20.71 -11.65 6.56
C ALA A 179 20.13 -12.15 7.90
N GLN A 180 20.98 -12.41 8.90
CA GLN A 180 20.51 -12.83 10.23
C GLN A 180 19.68 -11.73 10.93
N ALA A 181 20.06 -10.47 10.77
CA ALA A 181 19.31 -9.34 11.33
C ALA A 181 17.95 -9.17 10.63
N ALA A 182 17.91 -9.32 9.30
CA ALA A 182 16.67 -9.29 8.53
C ALA A 182 15.71 -10.42 8.94
N ASP A 183 16.21 -11.62 9.22
CA ASP A 183 15.40 -12.74 9.72
C ASP A 183 14.81 -12.46 11.11
N LEU A 184 15.56 -11.81 12.00
CA LEU A 184 15.06 -11.39 13.31
C LEU A 184 13.96 -10.33 13.18
N VAL A 185 14.19 -9.32 12.34
CA VAL A 185 13.21 -8.27 12.04
C VAL A 185 11.94 -8.89 11.46
N ARG A 186 12.05 -9.76 10.44
CA ARG A 186 10.92 -10.47 9.83
C ARG A 186 10.09 -11.21 10.87
N LYS A 187 10.73 -12.05 11.70
CA LYS A 187 10.04 -12.82 12.75
C LYS A 187 9.31 -11.92 13.73
N ARG A 188 9.94 -10.82 14.14
CA ARG A 188 9.32 -9.88 15.08
C ARG A 188 8.13 -9.13 14.46
N VAL A 189 8.24 -8.76 13.19
CA VAL A 189 7.13 -8.15 12.44
C VAL A 189 5.95 -9.11 12.31
N GLU A 190 6.20 -10.38 11.98
CA GLU A 190 5.18 -11.44 11.92
C GLU A 190 4.52 -11.68 13.28
N GLU A 191 5.29 -11.71 14.37
CA GLU A 191 4.80 -11.84 15.74
C GLU A 191 3.88 -10.66 16.11
N VAL A 192 4.31 -9.42 15.88
CA VAL A 192 3.51 -8.21 16.17
C VAL A 192 2.26 -8.17 15.30
N ALA A 193 2.35 -8.55 14.02
CA ALA A 193 1.20 -8.62 13.12
C ALA A 193 0.15 -9.61 13.64
N LEU A 194 0.60 -10.78 14.10
CA LEU A 194 -0.25 -11.77 14.73
C LEU A 194 -0.86 -11.17 16.01
N GLU A 195 -0.07 -10.79 17.00
CA GLU A 195 -0.55 -10.32 18.31
C GLU A 195 -1.52 -9.12 18.24
N SER A 196 -1.23 -8.14 17.37
CA SER A 196 -2.05 -6.93 17.22
C SER A 196 -3.27 -7.13 16.33
N GLY A 197 -3.20 -8.13 15.44
CA GLY A 197 -4.16 -8.33 14.38
C GLY A 197 -4.14 -7.25 13.28
N ASN A 198 -3.04 -6.51 13.16
CA ASN A 198 -2.89 -5.44 12.19
C ASN A 198 -2.38 -5.95 10.83
N PRO A 199 -2.70 -5.23 9.72
CA PRO A 199 -2.19 -5.53 8.38
C PRO A 199 -0.71 -5.10 8.24
N LEU A 200 0.17 -5.84 8.89
CA LEU A 200 1.60 -5.56 9.02
C LEU A 200 2.43 -6.66 8.34
N VAL A 201 3.38 -6.28 7.51
CA VAL A 201 4.24 -7.22 6.77
C VAL A 201 5.69 -6.74 6.71
N PHE A 202 6.62 -7.69 6.59
CA PHE A 202 8.02 -7.41 6.29
C PHE A 202 8.26 -7.40 4.79
N VAL A 203 8.99 -6.40 4.29
CA VAL A 203 9.41 -6.27 2.89
C VAL A 203 10.92 -6.19 2.82
N ASP A 204 11.51 -7.08 2.01
CA ASP A 204 12.92 -7.00 1.65
C ASP A 204 13.09 -5.97 0.53
N GLY A 205 13.60 -4.80 0.87
CA GLY A 205 13.72 -3.69 -0.07
C GLY A 205 13.83 -2.32 0.60
N ASP A 206 14.08 -1.30 -0.21
CA ASP A 206 14.13 0.09 0.27
C ASP A 206 12.71 0.64 0.46
N ALA A 207 12.48 1.46 1.49
CA ALA A 207 11.12 1.92 1.82
C ALA A 207 10.53 2.83 0.73
N LEU A 208 11.37 3.42 -0.11
CA LEU A 208 10.95 4.25 -1.25
C LEU A 208 10.74 3.44 -2.55
N GLU A 209 11.23 2.19 -2.61
CA GLU A 209 11.21 1.34 -3.81
C GLU A 209 9.80 0.80 -4.07
N GLY A 210 9.13 1.21 -5.16
CA GLY A 210 7.72 0.85 -5.41
C GLY A 210 6.70 1.89 -4.92
N CYS A 211 7.15 3.04 -4.40
CA CYS A 211 6.24 4.11 -3.97
C CYS A 211 5.76 5.01 -5.12
N ALA A 212 6.51 5.11 -6.21
CA ALA A 212 6.24 6.01 -7.34
C ALA A 212 6.47 5.33 -8.70
N ASP A 213 6.33 4.01 -8.73
CA ASP A 213 6.90 3.09 -9.71
C ASP A 213 7.06 3.62 -11.15
N GLU A 214 8.30 3.73 -11.61
CA GLU A 214 8.67 3.76 -13.04
C GLU A 214 8.45 2.38 -13.70
N ASN A 215 8.09 1.36 -12.91
CA ASN A 215 7.54 0.09 -13.35
C ASN A 215 6.23 -0.14 -12.63
N CYS A 216 5.18 0.53 -13.11
CA CYS A 216 3.82 0.18 -12.77
C CYS A 216 3.69 -1.34 -12.89
N THR A 217 2.95 -1.95 -11.96
CA THR A 217 2.46 -3.32 -12.07
C THR A 217 1.58 -3.45 -13.32
N ASP A 218 2.18 -3.50 -14.49
CA ASP A 218 1.56 -3.91 -15.73
C ASP A 218 1.38 -5.43 -15.65
N GLY A 219 0.27 -5.86 -15.05
CA GLY A 219 -0.12 -7.28 -15.04
C GLY A 219 -0.58 -7.87 -13.70
N VAL A 220 -0.73 -7.07 -12.64
CA VAL A 220 -1.36 -7.57 -11.41
C VAL A 220 -2.87 -7.44 -11.50
N MET A 221 -3.54 -8.59 -11.46
CA MET A 221 -5.00 -8.74 -11.47
C MET A 221 -5.67 -7.95 -10.34
N THR A 222 -6.71 -7.19 -10.66
CA THR A 222 -7.55 -6.47 -9.70
C THR A 222 -8.46 -7.43 -8.91
N LEU A 223 -8.99 -6.99 -7.77
CA LEU A 223 -9.98 -7.77 -7.00
C LEU A 223 -11.25 -8.08 -7.82
N GLU A 224 -11.64 -7.18 -8.70
CA GLU A 224 -12.80 -7.35 -9.58
C GLU A 224 -12.54 -8.42 -10.65
N GLU A 225 -11.38 -8.35 -11.33
CA GLU A 225 -10.95 -9.39 -12.28
C GLU A 225 -10.78 -10.75 -11.60
N LEU A 226 -10.20 -10.78 -10.40
CA LEU A 226 -10.06 -11.98 -9.58
C LEU A 226 -11.43 -12.59 -9.26
N GLY A 227 -12.37 -11.77 -8.78
CA GLY A 227 -13.74 -12.19 -8.54
C GLY A 227 -14.42 -12.73 -9.79
N HIS A 228 -14.25 -12.05 -10.92
CA HIS A 228 -14.83 -12.44 -12.21
C HIS A 228 -14.32 -13.81 -12.70
N ILE A 229 -13.02 -14.08 -12.56
CA ILE A 229 -12.39 -15.34 -12.95
C ILE A 229 -12.75 -16.47 -11.96
N ALA A 230 -12.74 -16.18 -10.66
CA ALA A 230 -13.00 -17.17 -9.62
C ALA A 230 -14.47 -17.57 -9.52
N ALA A 231 -15.41 -16.64 -9.69
CA ALA A 231 -16.85 -16.84 -9.52
C ALA A 231 -17.42 -18.09 -10.24
N PRO A 232 -17.16 -18.35 -11.54
CA PRO A 232 -17.70 -19.52 -12.21
C PRO A 232 -17.15 -20.84 -11.63
N ILE A 233 -15.91 -20.86 -11.14
CA ILE A 233 -15.30 -22.02 -10.48
C ILE A 233 -15.97 -22.22 -9.13
N LEU A 234 -15.96 -21.19 -8.28
CA LEU A 234 -16.55 -21.23 -6.93
C LEU A 234 -18.00 -21.73 -6.96
N LYS A 235 -18.80 -21.23 -7.91
CA LYS A 235 -20.18 -21.67 -8.14
C LYS A 235 -20.29 -23.17 -8.47
N ARG A 236 -19.48 -23.69 -9.40
CA ARG A 236 -19.49 -25.11 -9.78
C ARG A 236 -19.12 -26.02 -8.62
N TRP A 237 -18.24 -25.55 -7.75
CA TRP A 237 -17.75 -26.30 -6.60
C TRP A 237 -18.67 -26.23 -5.38
N GLY A 238 -19.80 -25.52 -5.48
CA GLY A 238 -20.79 -25.41 -4.40
C GLY A 238 -20.36 -24.47 -3.28
N VAL A 239 -19.46 -23.53 -3.56
CA VAL A 239 -19.13 -22.44 -2.64
C VAL A 239 -20.35 -21.52 -2.51
N ALA A 240 -20.71 -21.15 -1.29
CA ALA A 240 -21.75 -20.17 -0.98
C ALA A 240 -21.20 -18.75 -0.97
N ARG A 241 -20.06 -18.55 -0.31
CA ARG A 241 -19.39 -17.25 -0.20
C ARG A 241 -17.88 -17.42 -0.28
N ALA A 242 -17.19 -16.46 -0.90
CA ALA A 242 -15.74 -16.40 -0.87
C ALA A 242 -15.24 -14.97 -0.66
N TRP A 243 -14.14 -14.89 0.07
CA TRP A 243 -13.46 -13.63 0.34
C TRP A 243 -11.98 -13.76 0.03
N VAL A 244 -11.38 -12.65 -0.39
CA VAL A 244 -9.93 -12.50 -0.47
C VAL A 244 -9.47 -11.68 0.73
N PHE A 245 -8.34 -12.06 1.30
CA PHE A 245 -7.65 -11.31 2.34
C PHE A 245 -6.18 -11.15 1.93
N GLY A 246 -5.34 -10.56 2.79
CA GLY A 246 -3.93 -10.39 2.47
C GLY A 246 -3.68 -9.40 1.32
N SER A 247 -2.58 -9.58 0.61
CA SER A 247 -2.02 -8.58 -0.31
C SER A 247 -3.00 -8.04 -1.37
N PHE A 248 -3.88 -8.89 -1.89
CA PHE A 248 -4.91 -8.51 -2.86
C PHE A 248 -6.03 -7.67 -2.23
N ALA A 249 -6.55 -8.06 -1.07
CA ALA A 249 -7.59 -7.31 -0.36
C ALA A 249 -7.12 -5.90 0.03
N TYR A 250 -5.84 -5.77 0.31
CA TYR A 250 -5.21 -4.52 0.68
C TYR A 250 -4.71 -3.67 -0.52
N GLY A 251 -4.73 -4.20 -1.74
CA GLY A 251 -4.34 -3.46 -2.95
C GLY A 251 -2.82 -3.26 -3.12
N TRP A 252 -1.98 -4.15 -2.59
CA TRP A 252 -0.52 -4.16 -2.78
C TRP A 252 0.01 -5.50 -3.30
N ALA A 253 -0.87 -6.34 -3.84
CA ALA A 253 -0.44 -7.50 -4.60
C ALA A 253 0.57 -7.06 -5.68
N ASN A 254 1.66 -7.81 -5.77
CA ASN A 254 2.67 -7.67 -6.82
C ASN A 254 2.71 -8.96 -7.65
N GLU A 255 3.61 -9.03 -8.63
CA GLU A 255 3.72 -10.20 -9.51
C GLU A 255 4.02 -11.51 -8.79
N ARG A 256 4.64 -11.46 -7.61
CA ARG A 256 5.01 -12.64 -6.80
C ARG A 256 3.98 -12.98 -5.72
N SER A 257 2.99 -12.11 -5.50
CA SER A 257 1.96 -12.32 -4.47
C SER A 257 1.08 -13.52 -4.79
N ASP A 258 0.84 -14.36 -3.78
CA ASP A 258 -0.21 -15.35 -3.77
C ASP A 258 -1.58 -14.76 -3.42
N ILE A 259 -2.62 -15.51 -3.74
CA ILE A 259 -4.02 -15.18 -3.49
C ILE A 259 -4.47 -15.93 -2.24
N ASP A 260 -4.59 -15.19 -1.14
CA ASP A 260 -5.16 -15.68 0.11
C ASP A 260 -6.70 -15.62 0.05
N MET A 261 -7.34 -16.79 0.05
CA MET A 261 -8.79 -16.91 -0.15
C MET A 261 -9.46 -17.71 0.95
N MET A 262 -10.60 -17.22 1.44
CA MET A 262 -11.52 -17.97 2.28
C MET A 262 -12.73 -18.37 1.45
N ALA A 263 -13.23 -19.58 1.63
CA ALA A 263 -14.49 -20.01 1.06
C ALA A 263 -15.37 -20.70 2.11
N GLU A 264 -16.66 -20.41 2.06
CA GLU A 264 -17.70 -21.08 2.82
C GLU A 264 -18.52 -21.93 1.85
N MET A 265 -18.72 -23.21 2.19
CA MET A 265 -19.45 -24.14 1.34
C MET A 265 -20.95 -24.00 1.54
N SER A 266 -21.72 -24.27 0.48
CA SER A 266 -23.18 -24.39 0.59
C SER A 266 -23.55 -25.53 1.55
N PRO A 267 -24.69 -25.44 2.27
CA PRO A 267 -25.12 -26.48 3.18
C PRO A 267 -25.13 -27.87 2.52
N GLY A 268 -24.52 -28.86 3.17
CA GLY A 268 -24.43 -30.23 2.68
C GLY A 268 -23.31 -30.50 1.66
N VAL A 269 -22.54 -29.49 1.26
CA VAL A 269 -21.37 -29.66 0.38
C VAL A 269 -20.11 -29.85 1.22
N HIS A 270 -19.52 -31.04 1.12
CA HIS A 270 -18.26 -31.38 1.77
C HIS A 270 -17.22 -31.78 0.74
N LEU A 271 -16.12 -31.02 0.65
CA LEU A 271 -15.11 -31.24 -0.39
C LEU A 271 -14.20 -32.44 -0.10
N GLY A 272 -13.90 -32.73 1.17
CA GLY A 272 -12.93 -33.77 1.52
C GLY A 272 -11.63 -33.60 0.73
N TYR A 273 -11.15 -34.68 0.10
CA TYR A 273 -9.95 -34.65 -0.76
C TYR A 273 -10.10 -33.77 -2.02
N ARG A 274 -11.33 -33.50 -2.46
CA ARG A 274 -11.58 -32.61 -3.62
C ARG A 274 -11.24 -31.15 -3.34
N TYR A 275 -10.90 -30.81 -2.09
CA TYR A 275 -10.28 -29.54 -1.74
C TYR A 275 -9.04 -29.23 -2.61
N PHE A 276 -8.19 -30.24 -2.85
CA PHE A 276 -6.98 -30.06 -3.66
C PHE A 276 -7.32 -29.78 -5.13
N ASP A 277 -8.41 -30.34 -5.65
CA ASP A 277 -8.88 -30.09 -7.00
C ASP A 277 -9.42 -28.67 -7.17
N LEU A 278 -10.26 -28.21 -6.25
CA LEU A 278 -10.74 -26.82 -6.23
C LEU A 278 -9.57 -25.84 -6.17
N ARG A 279 -8.62 -26.07 -5.24
CA ARG A 279 -7.43 -25.22 -5.08
C ARG A 279 -6.59 -25.20 -6.35
N ARG A 280 -6.40 -26.36 -7.00
CA ARG A 280 -5.67 -26.47 -8.27
C ARG A 280 -6.37 -25.72 -9.40
N GLU A 281 -7.67 -25.89 -9.56
CA GLU A 281 -8.44 -25.23 -10.61
C GLU A 281 -8.45 -23.71 -10.44
N LEU A 282 -8.59 -23.21 -9.21
CA LEU A 282 -8.44 -21.79 -8.90
C LEU A 282 -7.03 -21.28 -9.26
N LYS A 283 -5.99 -22.04 -8.89
CA LYS A 283 -4.60 -21.71 -9.22
C LYS A 283 -4.36 -21.64 -10.73
N GLU A 284 -4.88 -22.61 -11.48
CA GLU A 284 -4.75 -22.68 -12.93
C GLU A 284 -5.47 -21.51 -13.61
N ALA A 285 -6.69 -21.19 -13.19
CA ALA A 285 -7.48 -20.12 -13.78
C ALA A 285 -6.95 -18.72 -13.43
N LEU A 286 -6.47 -18.52 -12.20
CA LEU A 286 -5.94 -17.24 -11.73
C LEU A 286 -4.47 -17.04 -12.11
N GLY A 287 -3.80 -18.08 -12.63
CA GLY A 287 -2.39 -18.05 -13.01
C GLY A 287 -1.44 -17.81 -11.83
N ARG A 288 -1.91 -17.96 -10.60
CA ARG A 288 -1.21 -17.59 -9.36
C ARG A 288 -1.42 -18.64 -8.29
N LYS A 289 -0.47 -18.74 -7.35
CA LYS A 289 -0.62 -19.60 -6.17
C LYS A 289 -1.84 -19.12 -5.36
N VAL A 290 -2.73 -20.06 -5.04
CA VAL A 290 -3.92 -19.81 -4.21
C VAL A 290 -3.75 -20.58 -2.91
N GLU A 291 -3.81 -19.86 -1.78
CA GLU A 291 -3.93 -20.43 -0.44
C GLU A 291 -5.41 -20.36 -0.02
N LEU A 292 -6.08 -21.52 -0.08
CA LEU A 292 -7.52 -21.63 0.16
C LEU A 292 -7.80 -22.12 1.58
N HIS A 293 -8.59 -21.37 2.34
CA HIS A 293 -9.01 -21.70 3.69
C HIS A 293 -10.50 -22.05 3.74
N LEU A 294 -10.84 -23.20 4.32
CA LEU A 294 -12.22 -23.65 4.54
C LEU A 294 -12.53 -23.78 6.04
N PRO A 295 -13.80 -23.63 6.46
CA PRO A 295 -14.23 -23.94 7.82
C PRO A 295 -14.04 -25.43 8.19
N PRO A 296 -13.86 -25.76 9.48
CA PRO A 296 -13.67 -24.84 10.58
C PRO A 296 -12.29 -24.17 10.48
N TYR A 297 -12.27 -22.85 10.59
CA TYR A 297 -11.02 -22.12 10.75
C TYR A 297 -10.44 -22.48 12.13
N LYS A 298 -9.12 -22.35 12.31
CA LYS A 298 -8.40 -22.73 13.55
C LYS A 298 -9.07 -22.19 14.84
N PRO A 299 -8.81 -22.78 16.03
CA PRO A 299 -9.61 -22.53 17.23
C PRO A 299 -9.71 -21.04 17.62
N GLU A 300 -10.81 -20.69 18.29
CA GLU A 300 -11.11 -19.36 18.81
C GLU A 300 -9.88 -18.74 19.51
N GLY A 301 -9.55 -17.50 19.13
CA GLY A 301 -8.39 -16.78 19.68
C GLY A 301 -7.13 -16.82 18.81
N ASP A 302 -7.13 -17.51 17.66
CA ASP A 302 -6.05 -17.37 16.67
C ASP A 302 -6.04 -15.93 16.14
N PRO A 303 -4.98 -15.14 16.41
CA PRO A 303 -4.96 -13.75 15.99
C PRO A 303 -4.98 -13.58 14.46
N PHE A 304 -4.57 -14.62 13.71
CA PHE A 304 -4.67 -14.67 12.25
C PHE A 304 -6.13 -14.55 11.78
N LEU A 305 -7.08 -15.19 12.47
CA LEU A 305 -8.51 -15.12 12.17
C LEU A 305 -9.07 -13.71 12.37
N ASN A 306 -8.61 -12.99 13.40
CA ASN A 306 -9.03 -11.61 13.64
C ASN A 306 -8.58 -10.65 12.52
N VAL A 307 -7.36 -10.86 11.98
CA VAL A 307 -6.88 -10.08 10.82
C VAL A 307 -7.72 -10.41 9.60
N MET A 308 -7.91 -11.69 9.32
CA MET A 308 -8.67 -12.17 8.18
C MET A 308 -10.10 -11.61 8.19
N GLU A 309 -10.83 -11.73 9.31
CA GLU A 309 -12.21 -11.26 9.39
C GLU A 309 -12.35 -9.75 9.24
N ARG A 310 -11.38 -8.97 9.76
CA ARG A 310 -11.41 -7.49 9.67
C ARG A 310 -11.07 -6.96 8.29
N THR A 311 -10.34 -7.72 7.50
CA THR A 311 -9.67 -7.21 6.28
C THR A 311 -10.11 -7.92 5.01
N ARG A 312 -10.91 -8.98 5.13
CA ARG A 312 -11.44 -9.72 4.00
C ARG A 312 -12.36 -8.84 3.13
N VAL A 313 -12.20 -8.98 1.83
CA VAL A 313 -13.06 -8.39 0.81
C VAL A 313 -13.86 -9.52 0.17
N LEU A 314 -15.19 -9.38 0.15
CA LEU A 314 -16.08 -10.33 -0.50
C LEU A 314 -15.86 -10.29 -2.01
N ILE A 315 -15.59 -11.44 -2.62
CA ILE A 315 -15.38 -11.57 -4.07
C ILE A 315 -16.45 -12.43 -4.76
N TYR A 316 -17.24 -13.19 -4.00
CA TYR A 316 -18.28 -14.06 -4.52
C TYR A 316 -19.31 -14.40 -3.44
N GLY A 317 -20.59 -14.45 -3.81
CA GLY A 317 -21.73 -14.68 -2.91
C GLY A 317 -22.38 -13.39 -2.44
N ASP A 318 -23.49 -13.51 -1.71
CA ASP A 318 -24.19 -12.37 -1.09
C ASP A 318 -23.55 -12.00 0.25
N ALA A 319 -23.52 -10.69 0.55
CA ALA A 319 -22.93 -10.12 1.76
C ALA A 319 -23.71 -10.46 3.03
#